data_AF-A0A8H8NP90-F1
#
_entry.id   AF-A0A8H8NP90-F1
#
_cell.length_a   1.000
_cell.length_b   1.000
_cell.length_c   1.000
_cell.angle_alpha   90.00
_cell.angle_beta   90.00
_cell.angle_gamma   90.00
#
_symmetry.space_group_name_H-M   'P 1'
#
loop_
_entity.id
_entity.type
_entity.pdbx_description
1 polymer ?
#
loop_
_entity_poly.entity_id
_entity_poly.type
_entity_poly.pdbx_seq_one_letter_code
_entity_poly.pdbx_strand_id
1 'polypeptide(L)'
;MKLERESLTSNIGELQARIEQLEATVAQQAQELESRRAEIEHLNQAQAQWADTCAICLIDGDGYIFDKKLLVNGYEGGREAAASLTKQLHQDLGNASTGLWICVYYNHLGLKKVLSRAQIVSEAVFDDFCDGFRSSSQLIHMMDVGRRKEAADEKIKEMLRMFTAAPQTKIVYFGGGHDSGYAGALSRYQNLGLEDKIVILKGYDAIAYDLRNLPFRIMDIEGLFMSEKVELDAQLDNQAQVSQRTLGYASSNRTTLPATASYALAATLGVPFAVKSRSPSPSHVRHTSRDAGKGGQRRIDILRPLHKQTPSICNYYVLSSRGCRNVRAAPQYMRL
;
A
#
# COMPACT_ATOMS: atom_id res chain seq x y z
N MET A 1 -1.93 -65.94 -51.92
CA MET A 1 -3.07 -66.80 -51.52
C MET A 1 -2.93 -67.40 -50.11
N LYS A 2 -2.21 -68.51 -49.84
CA LYS A 2 -2.22 -69.12 -48.48
C LYS A 2 -1.44 -68.28 -47.44
N LEU A 3 -0.16 -68.03 -47.67
CA LEU A 3 0.71 -67.16 -46.84
C LEU A 3 0.12 -65.76 -46.61
N GLU A 4 -0.51 -65.22 -47.65
CA GLU A 4 -1.15 -63.90 -47.67
C GLU A 4 -2.40 -63.85 -46.76
N ARG A 5 -3.18 -64.94 -46.73
CA ARG A 5 -4.30 -65.11 -45.81
C ARG A 5 -3.83 -65.26 -44.36
N GLU A 6 -2.74 -66.01 -44.15
CA GLU A 6 -2.10 -66.19 -42.83
C GLU A 6 -1.56 -64.85 -42.29
N SER A 7 -0.91 -64.03 -43.13
CA SER A 7 -0.49 -62.66 -42.79
C SER A 7 -1.66 -61.74 -42.45
N LEU A 8 -2.73 -61.76 -43.26
CA LEU A 8 -3.96 -60.98 -42.97
C LEU A 8 -4.59 -61.37 -41.62
N THR A 9 -4.65 -62.67 -41.29
CA THR A 9 -5.16 -63.10 -39.98
C THR A 9 -4.28 -62.67 -38.81
N SER A 10 -2.96 -62.62 -38.99
CA SER A 10 -2.03 -62.11 -37.97
C SER A 10 -2.26 -60.62 -37.71
N ASN A 11 -2.38 -59.81 -38.77
CA ASN A 11 -2.60 -58.37 -38.67
C ASN A 11 -3.96 -58.04 -38.02
N ILE A 12 -5.00 -58.83 -38.31
CA ILE A 12 -6.32 -58.67 -37.66
C ILE A 12 -6.21 -58.94 -36.15
N GLY A 13 -5.50 -59.98 -35.73
CA GLY A 13 -5.29 -60.28 -34.31
C GLY A 13 -4.50 -59.19 -33.58
N GLU A 14 -3.46 -58.63 -34.20
CA GLU A 14 -2.70 -57.51 -33.64
C GLU A 14 -3.55 -56.24 -33.51
N LEU A 15 -4.36 -55.92 -34.53
CA LEU A 15 -5.30 -54.79 -34.48
C LEU A 15 -6.37 -54.98 -33.41
N GLN A 16 -6.90 -56.19 -33.22
CA GLN A 16 -7.87 -56.51 -32.16
C GLN A 16 -7.27 -56.28 -30.77
N ALA A 17 -6.08 -56.82 -30.51
CA ALA A 17 -5.38 -56.61 -29.24
C ALA A 17 -5.08 -55.12 -28.98
N ARG A 18 -4.77 -54.36 -30.05
CA ARG A 18 -4.51 -52.92 -29.93
C ARG A 18 -5.76 -52.08 -29.70
N ILE A 19 -6.92 -52.49 -30.23
CA ILE A 19 -8.22 -51.89 -29.91
C ILE A 19 -8.55 -52.12 -28.43
N GLU A 20 -8.44 -53.35 -27.94
CA GLU A 20 -8.69 -53.70 -26.54
C GLU A 20 -7.78 -52.90 -25.58
N GLN A 21 -6.48 -52.76 -25.92
CA GLN A 21 -5.55 -51.93 -25.15
C GLN A 21 -5.93 -50.43 -25.17
N LEU A 22 -6.41 -49.90 -26.31
CA LEU A 22 -6.86 -48.52 -26.42
C LEU A 22 -8.15 -48.28 -25.62
N GLU A 23 -9.12 -49.19 -25.67
CA GLU A 23 -10.36 -49.12 -24.89
C GLU A 23 -10.07 -49.12 -23.38
N ALA A 24 -9.18 -50.00 -22.91
CA ALA A 24 -8.73 -50.01 -21.52
C ALA A 24 -8.02 -48.70 -21.12
N THR A 25 -7.19 -48.14 -22.01
CA THR A 25 -6.49 -46.86 -21.78
C THR A 25 -7.47 -45.69 -21.69
N VAL A 26 -8.46 -45.64 -22.59
CA VAL A 26 -9.52 -44.60 -22.59
C VAL A 26 -10.39 -44.69 -21.34
N ALA A 27 -10.75 -45.90 -20.91
CA ALA A 27 -11.50 -46.11 -19.67
C ALA A 27 -10.70 -45.62 -18.44
N GLN A 28 -9.40 -45.93 -18.35
CA GLN A 28 -8.53 -45.44 -17.29
C GLN A 28 -8.41 -43.90 -17.30
N GLN A 29 -8.23 -43.30 -18.48
CA GLN A 29 -8.14 -41.84 -18.63
C GLN A 29 -9.46 -41.15 -18.26
N ALA A 30 -10.60 -41.73 -18.62
CA ALA A 30 -11.91 -41.22 -18.23
C ALA A 30 -12.09 -41.24 -16.70
N GLN A 31 -11.71 -42.34 -16.04
CA GLN A 31 -11.75 -42.45 -14.57
C GLN A 31 -10.80 -41.45 -13.89
N GLU A 32 -9.60 -41.24 -14.42
CA GLU A 32 -8.65 -40.26 -13.88
C GLU A 32 -9.16 -38.82 -14.07
N LEU A 33 -9.74 -38.50 -15.23
CA LEU A 33 -10.35 -37.19 -15.48
C LEU A 33 -11.53 -36.92 -14.54
N GLU A 34 -12.37 -37.91 -14.27
CA GLU A 34 -13.48 -37.77 -13.33
C GLU A 34 -12.99 -37.53 -11.89
N SER A 35 -12.00 -38.31 -11.45
CA SER A 35 -11.34 -38.11 -10.15
C SER A 35 -10.72 -36.71 -10.01
N ARG A 36 -10.01 -36.24 -11.04
CA ARG A 36 -9.42 -34.89 -11.08
C ARG A 36 -10.50 -33.80 -11.09
N ARG A 37 -11.64 -34.00 -11.75
CA ARG A 37 -12.78 -33.06 -11.74
C ARG A 37 -13.39 -32.96 -10.36
N ALA A 38 -13.62 -34.09 -9.69
CA ALA A 38 -14.15 -34.13 -8.33
C ALA A 38 -13.21 -33.42 -7.33
N GLU A 39 -11.90 -33.62 -7.46
CA GLU A 39 -10.91 -32.93 -6.61
C GLU A 39 -10.87 -31.42 -6.87
N ILE A 40 -10.89 -30.98 -8.14
CA ILE A 40 -10.96 -29.54 -8.49
C ILE A 40 -12.22 -28.91 -7.91
N GLU A 41 -13.37 -29.58 -8.01
CA GLU A 41 -14.64 -29.08 -7.48
C GLU A 41 -14.61 -29.00 -5.94
N HIS A 42 -14.08 -30.02 -5.26
CA HIS A 42 -13.89 -30.00 -3.81
C HIS A 42 -12.96 -28.87 -3.35
N LEU A 43 -11.83 -28.66 -4.05
CA LEU A 43 -10.91 -27.56 -3.76
C LEU A 43 -11.54 -26.18 -4.02
N ASN A 44 -12.34 -26.03 -5.08
CA ASN A 44 -13.10 -24.80 -5.36
C ASN A 44 -14.13 -24.51 -4.26
N GLN A 45 -14.88 -25.53 -3.80
CA GLN A 45 -15.86 -25.40 -2.71
C GLN A 45 -15.18 -25.05 -1.38
N ALA A 46 -14.05 -25.69 -1.06
CA ALA A 46 -13.25 -25.31 0.10
C ALA A 46 -12.76 -23.87 -0.02
N GLN A 47 -12.17 -23.47 -1.15
CA GLN A 47 -11.72 -22.10 -1.39
C GLN A 47 -12.86 -21.07 -1.26
N ALA A 48 -14.07 -21.41 -1.73
CA ALA A 48 -15.25 -20.57 -1.57
C ALA A 48 -15.71 -20.44 -0.10
N GLN A 49 -15.54 -21.47 0.73
CA GLN A 49 -15.81 -21.38 2.17
C GLN A 49 -14.80 -20.49 2.93
N TRP A 50 -13.56 -20.41 2.48
CA TRP A 50 -12.53 -19.49 3.04
C TRP A 50 -12.57 -18.09 2.41
N ALA A 51 -13.42 -17.86 1.41
CA ALA A 51 -13.56 -16.57 0.74
C ALA A 51 -14.47 -15.62 1.53
N ASP A 52 -14.00 -15.18 2.71
CA ASP A 52 -14.43 -13.90 3.29
C ASP A 52 -14.01 -12.80 2.31
N THR A 53 -14.86 -12.55 1.30
CA THR A 53 -14.53 -11.61 0.23
C THR A 53 -14.37 -10.22 0.82
N CYS A 54 -13.23 -9.59 0.55
CA CYS A 54 -12.95 -8.23 0.98
C CYS A 54 -13.05 -7.25 -0.19
N ALA A 55 -13.23 -5.99 0.14
CA ALA A 55 -13.03 -4.87 -0.75
C ALA A 55 -12.00 -3.92 -0.14
N ILE A 56 -11.25 -3.23 -0.99
CA ILE A 56 -10.30 -2.22 -0.54
C ILE A 56 -10.49 -0.92 -1.31
N CYS A 57 -10.36 0.20 -0.61
CA CYS A 57 -10.32 1.54 -1.18
C CYS A 57 -8.92 2.12 -0.99
N LEU A 58 -8.26 2.48 -2.08
CA LEU A 58 -6.93 3.06 -2.14
C LEU A 58 -7.06 4.49 -2.67
N ILE A 59 -6.83 5.48 -1.81
CA ILE A 59 -6.99 6.91 -2.15
C ILE A 59 -5.63 7.61 -2.10
N ASP A 60 -5.31 8.34 -3.15
CA ASP A 60 -4.21 9.29 -3.23
C ASP A 60 -4.67 10.63 -2.62
N GLY A 61 -4.46 10.81 -1.32
CA GLY A 61 -4.95 11.95 -0.57
C GLY A 61 -4.20 13.26 -0.84
N ASP A 62 -3.05 13.23 -1.52
CA ASP A 62 -2.40 14.46 -2.00
C ASP A 62 -3.12 15.03 -3.23
N GLY A 63 -3.83 14.18 -3.99
CA GLY A 63 -4.67 14.57 -5.13
C GLY A 63 -6.18 14.56 -4.88
N TYR A 64 -6.69 13.76 -3.94
CA TYR A 64 -8.12 13.64 -3.62
C TYR A 64 -8.44 14.41 -2.34
N ILE A 65 -8.54 15.73 -2.47
CA ILE A 65 -8.82 16.63 -1.35
C ILE A 65 -10.30 16.53 -0.97
N PHE A 66 -10.58 16.26 0.30
CA PHE A 66 -11.95 16.22 0.82
C PHE A 66 -12.64 17.60 0.72
N ASP A 67 -13.97 17.60 0.58
CA ASP A 67 -14.79 18.81 0.48
C ASP A 67 -14.49 19.79 1.63
N LYS A 68 -14.41 21.09 1.33
CA LYS A 68 -14.14 22.15 2.30
C LYS A 68 -15.06 22.09 3.51
N LYS A 69 -16.36 21.76 3.34
CA LYS A 69 -17.33 21.66 4.45
C LYS A 69 -16.97 20.59 5.46
N LEU A 70 -16.36 19.49 5.00
CA LEU A 70 -15.91 18.37 5.82
C LEU A 70 -14.59 18.76 6.51
N LEU A 71 -13.63 19.33 5.76
CA LEU A 71 -12.35 19.77 6.30
C LEU A 71 -12.50 20.81 7.43
N VAL A 72 -13.33 21.84 7.27
CA VAL A 72 -13.51 22.89 8.29
C VAL A 72 -14.25 22.40 9.53
N ASN A 73 -14.98 21.29 9.45
CA ASN A 73 -15.69 20.67 10.58
C ASN A 73 -14.79 19.71 11.40
N GLY A 74 -13.48 19.69 11.10
CA GLY A 74 -12.46 18.97 11.89
C GLY A 74 -12.84 17.52 12.14
N TYR A 75 -12.78 17.10 13.41
CA TYR A 75 -13.06 15.73 13.83
C TYR A 75 -14.43 15.20 13.36
N GLU A 76 -15.50 15.99 13.49
CA GLU A 76 -16.83 15.54 13.07
C GLU A 76 -16.95 15.46 11.54
N GLY A 77 -16.32 16.38 10.80
CA GLY A 77 -16.24 16.30 9.35
C GLY A 77 -15.41 15.12 8.85
N GLY A 78 -14.35 14.74 9.58
CA GLY A 78 -13.59 13.51 9.32
C GLY A 78 -14.45 12.26 9.48
N ARG A 79 -15.26 12.21 10.55
CA ARG A 79 -16.22 11.12 10.78
C ARG A 79 -17.30 11.06 9.70
N GLU A 80 -17.86 12.20 9.32
CA GLU A 80 -18.87 12.32 8.26
C GLU A 80 -18.32 11.85 6.90
N ALA A 81 -17.09 12.29 6.54
CA ALA A 81 -16.42 11.88 5.32
C ALA A 81 -16.19 10.36 5.26
N ALA A 82 -15.68 9.77 6.35
CA ALA A 82 -15.46 8.33 6.45
C ALA A 82 -16.76 7.52 6.40
N ALA A 83 -17.81 7.98 7.08
CA ALA A 83 -19.13 7.35 7.06
C ALA A 83 -19.80 7.43 5.68
N SER A 84 -19.70 8.59 5.00
CA SER A 84 -20.22 8.81 3.65
C SER A 84 -19.53 7.88 2.64
N LEU A 85 -18.18 7.87 2.63
CA LEU A 85 -17.40 6.97 1.78
C LEU A 85 -17.78 5.50 2.02
N THR A 86 -17.74 5.05 3.28
CA THR A 86 -18.08 3.66 3.65
C THR A 86 -19.47 3.27 3.16
N LYS A 87 -20.47 4.13 3.39
CA LYS A 87 -21.86 3.91 2.95
C LYS A 87 -21.97 3.72 1.44
N GLN A 88 -21.36 4.60 0.65
CA GLN A 88 -21.46 4.55 -0.81
C GLN A 88 -20.73 3.33 -1.40
N LEU A 89 -19.58 2.96 -0.83
CA LEU A 89 -18.86 1.74 -1.24
C LEU A 89 -19.65 0.47 -0.88
N HIS A 90 -20.27 0.39 0.30
CA HIS A 90 -21.12 -0.76 0.66
C HIS A 90 -22.41 -0.86 -0.17
N GLN A 91 -22.99 0.26 -0.60
CA GLN A 91 -24.11 0.27 -1.54
C GLN A 91 -23.70 -0.34 -2.89
N ASP A 92 -22.56 0.06 -3.43
CA ASP A 92 -22.03 -0.45 -4.70
C ASP A 92 -21.62 -1.93 -4.64
N LEU A 93 -21.08 -2.39 -3.51
CA LEU A 93 -20.77 -3.81 -3.27
C LEU A 93 -22.01 -4.71 -3.26
N GLY A 94 -23.20 -4.14 -3.03
CA GLY A 94 -24.47 -4.84 -2.82
C GLY A 94 -24.54 -5.64 -1.52
N ASN A 95 -23.53 -5.53 -0.64
CA ASN A 95 -23.44 -6.28 0.61
C ASN A 95 -22.69 -5.48 1.69
N ALA A 96 -23.36 -5.17 2.79
CA ALA A 96 -22.77 -4.49 3.95
C ALA A 96 -21.89 -5.41 4.82
N SER A 97 -21.97 -6.73 4.67
CA SER A 97 -21.11 -7.68 5.42
C SER A 97 -19.72 -7.86 4.81
N THR A 98 -19.47 -7.34 3.60
CA THR A 98 -18.15 -7.37 2.96
C THR A 98 -17.17 -6.51 3.76
N GLY A 99 -16.06 -7.12 4.18
CA GLY A 99 -14.97 -6.43 4.88
C GLY A 99 -14.35 -5.37 3.97
N LEU A 100 -14.52 -4.10 4.32
CA LEU A 100 -14.08 -2.95 3.54
C LEU A 100 -12.89 -2.26 4.22
N TRP A 101 -11.72 -2.32 3.59
CA TRP A 101 -10.51 -1.63 4.05
C TRP A 101 -10.38 -0.30 3.31
N ILE A 102 -10.08 0.80 4.00
CA ILE A 102 -9.93 2.12 3.37
C ILE A 102 -8.57 2.70 3.76
N CYS A 103 -7.71 2.93 2.77
CA CYS A 103 -6.37 3.46 2.96
C CYS A 103 -6.20 4.75 2.15
N VAL A 104 -6.08 5.89 2.85
CA VAL A 104 -5.72 7.18 2.26
C VAL A 104 -4.22 7.39 2.44
N TYR A 105 -3.46 7.49 1.36
CA TYR A 105 -2.01 7.73 1.37
C TYR A 105 -1.73 9.17 0.94
N TYR A 106 -0.95 9.90 1.74
CA TYR A 106 -0.69 11.33 1.52
C TYR A 106 0.54 11.78 2.31
N ASN A 107 1.17 12.87 1.91
CA ASN A 107 2.24 13.52 2.66
C ASN A 107 1.64 14.45 3.70
N HIS A 108 1.39 13.94 4.91
CA HIS A 108 0.59 14.64 5.93
C HIS A 108 1.10 16.06 6.25
N LEU A 109 2.43 16.23 6.39
CA LEU A 109 3.04 17.53 6.66
C LEU A 109 3.02 18.46 5.44
N GLY A 110 3.12 17.91 4.23
CA GLY A 110 3.04 18.68 2.99
C GLY A 110 1.62 19.20 2.77
N LEU A 111 0.64 18.29 2.83
CA LEU A 111 -0.77 18.57 2.57
C LEU A 111 -1.34 19.60 3.54
N LYS A 112 -1.16 19.44 4.85
CA LYS A 112 -1.75 20.39 5.81
C LYS A 112 -1.19 21.81 5.68
N LYS A 113 0.10 21.93 5.32
CA LYS A 113 0.72 23.22 4.97
C LYS A 113 0.20 23.82 3.67
N VAL A 114 -0.18 23.00 2.70
CA VAL A 114 -0.83 23.44 1.46
C VAL A 114 -2.22 23.97 1.77
N LEU A 115 -3.06 23.20 2.47
CA LEU A 115 -4.43 23.58 2.80
C LEU A 115 -4.52 24.82 3.72
N SER A 116 -3.59 24.95 4.66
CA SER A 116 -3.44 26.13 5.52
C SER A 116 -3.06 27.39 4.74
N ARG A 117 -2.08 27.30 3.83
CA ARG A 117 -1.70 28.43 2.94
C ARG A 117 -2.81 28.84 1.99
N ALA A 118 -3.59 27.88 1.48
CA ALA A 118 -4.75 28.11 0.62
C ALA A 118 -6.00 28.62 1.37
N GLN A 119 -5.91 28.88 2.68
CA GLN A 119 -7.05 29.33 3.52
C GLN A 119 -8.27 28.39 3.45
N ILE A 120 -8.02 27.08 3.32
CA ILE A 120 -9.06 26.05 3.31
C ILE A 120 -9.37 25.64 4.75
N VAL A 121 -8.35 25.23 5.50
CA VAL A 121 -8.44 24.74 6.89
C VAL A 121 -7.09 24.96 7.59
N SER A 122 -7.09 25.20 8.91
CA SER A 122 -5.84 25.34 9.68
C SER A 122 -5.14 23.99 9.87
N GLU A 123 -3.82 23.99 10.11
CA GLU A 123 -3.07 22.74 10.31
C GLU A 123 -3.63 21.90 11.49
N ALA A 124 -4.09 22.55 12.56
CA ALA A 124 -4.69 21.87 13.71
C ALA A 124 -6.05 21.23 13.41
N VAL A 125 -6.95 21.96 12.73
CA VAL A 125 -8.29 21.42 12.37
C VAL A 125 -8.18 20.32 11.32
N PHE A 126 -7.14 20.35 10.46
CA PHE A 126 -6.82 19.23 9.59
C PHE A 126 -6.32 18.00 10.36
N ASP A 127 -5.51 18.19 11.40
CA ASP A 127 -5.08 17.08 12.28
C ASP A 127 -6.31 16.44 12.98
N ASP A 128 -7.25 17.27 13.48
CA ASP A 128 -8.53 16.80 14.05
C ASP A 128 -9.36 16.02 13.02
N PHE A 129 -9.45 16.50 11.77
CA PHE A 129 -10.12 15.80 10.67
C PHE A 129 -9.51 14.41 10.42
N CYS A 130 -8.19 14.30 10.43
CA CYS A 130 -7.51 13.02 10.28
C CYS A 130 -7.76 12.04 11.45
N ASP A 131 -7.95 12.55 12.66
CA ASP A 131 -8.37 11.73 13.82
C ASP A 131 -9.84 11.27 13.70
N GLY A 132 -10.72 12.17 13.27
CA GLY A 132 -12.13 11.87 13.01
C GLY A 132 -12.33 10.78 11.96
N PHE A 133 -11.64 10.90 10.83
CA PHE A 133 -11.69 9.93 9.73
C PHE A 133 -11.25 8.53 10.20
N ARG A 134 -10.12 8.44 10.92
CA ARG A 134 -9.60 7.19 11.49
C ARG A 134 -10.50 6.57 12.56
N SER A 135 -11.22 7.40 13.33
CA SER A 135 -12.07 6.89 14.43
C SER A 135 -13.31 6.11 13.98
N SER A 136 -13.69 6.23 12.70
CA SER A 136 -14.98 5.72 12.20
C SER A 136 -15.02 4.20 12.01
N SER A 137 -13.89 3.54 11.80
CA SER A 137 -13.78 2.07 11.77
C SER A 137 -12.33 1.62 11.90
N GLN A 138 -12.11 0.45 12.49
CA GLN A 138 -10.78 -0.17 12.63
C GLN A 138 -10.11 -0.52 11.28
N LEU A 139 -10.90 -0.58 10.20
CA LEU A 139 -10.43 -0.87 8.84
C LEU A 139 -10.14 0.41 8.02
N ILE A 140 -10.23 1.59 8.64
CA ILE A 140 -9.98 2.89 8.01
C ILE A 140 -8.63 3.44 8.48
N HIS A 141 -7.80 3.83 7.52
CA HIS A 141 -6.42 4.23 7.74
C HIS A 141 -6.06 5.48 6.95
N MET A 142 -5.55 6.50 7.65
CA MET A 142 -4.89 7.64 7.06
C MET A 142 -3.38 7.48 7.26
N MET A 143 -2.66 7.26 6.16
CA MET A 143 -1.27 6.80 6.11
C MET A 143 -0.34 7.92 5.62
N ASP A 144 0.45 8.50 6.53
CA ASP A 144 1.54 9.41 6.14
C ASP A 144 2.61 8.63 5.35
N VAL A 145 2.94 9.12 4.16
CA VAL A 145 4.01 8.56 3.31
C VAL A 145 5.34 9.30 3.47
N GLY A 146 5.34 10.40 4.23
CA GLY A 146 6.48 11.25 4.44
C GLY A 146 6.79 12.16 3.25
N ARG A 147 8.02 12.67 3.20
CA ARG A 147 8.38 13.83 2.36
C ARG A 147 8.95 13.48 0.98
N ARG A 148 9.08 12.20 0.63
CA ARG A 148 9.61 11.80 -0.69
C ARG A 148 8.51 12.04 -1.73
N LYS A 149 8.85 12.71 -2.83
CA LYS A 149 7.98 12.82 -4.00
C LYS A 149 7.54 11.42 -4.45
N GLU A 150 6.31 11.29 -4.96
CA GLU A 150 5.77 10.05 -5.54
C GLU A 150 5.62 8.86 -4.55
N ALA A 151 5.84 9.08 -3.24
CA ALA A 151 5.78 8.02 -2.23
C ALA A 151 4.35 7.55 -1.89
N ALA A 152 3.32 8.33 -2.23
CA ALA A 152 1.93 7.88 -2.22
C ALA A 152 1.70 6.93 -3.39
N ASP A 153 2.06 7.36 -4.59
CA ASP A 153 1.90 6.63 -5.83
C ASP A 153 2.66 5.29 -5.83
N GLU A 154 3.92 5.26 -5.36
CA GLU A 154 4.69 4.02 -5.19
C GLU A 154 3.95 3.01 -4.31
N LYS A 155 3.41 3.46 -3.18
CA LYS A 155 2.64 2.60 -2.26
C LYS A 155 1.31 2.15 -2.90
N ILE A 156 0.57 3.05 -3.53
CA ILE A 156 -0.73 2.74 -4.13
C ILE A 156 -0.56 1.79 -5.32
N LYS A 157 0.46 1.97 -6.16
CA LYS A 157 0.81 1.07 -7.28
C LYS A 157 1.11 -0.35 -6.79
N GLU A 158 1.83 -0.49 -5.67
CA GLU A 158 2.11 -1.80 -5.07
C GLU A 158 0.89 -2.41 -4.36
N MET A 159 0.06 -1.60 -3.70
CA MET A 159 -1.21 -2.06 -3.10
C MET A 159 -2.20 -2.52 -4.18
N LEU A 160 -2.32 -1.81 -5.30
CA LEU A 160 -3.06 -2.26 -6.49
C LEU A 160 -2.54 -3.63 -6.96
N ARG A 161 -1.21 -3.79 -7.05
CA ARG A 161 -0.58 -5.05 -7.48
C ARG A 161 -0.94 -6.22 -6.57
N MET A 162 -0.93 -6.01 -5.26
CA MET A 162 -1.27 -7.06 -4.29
C MET A 162 -2.77 -7.36 -4.28
N PHE A 163 -3.62 -6.35 -4.18
CA PHE A 163 -5.05 -6.56 -3.95
C PHE A 163 -5.84 -6.93 -5.21
N THR A 164 -5.51 -6.39 -6.39
CA THR A 164 -6.21 -6.80 -7.63
C THR A 164 -5.93 -8.27 -7.99
N ALA A 165 -4.69 -8.73 -7.76
CA ALA A 165 -4.28 -10.11 -8.01
C ALA A 165 -4.77 -11.12 -6.95
N ALA A 166 -5.21 -10.66 -5.78
CA ALA A 166 -5.66 -11.52 -4.70
C ALA A 166 -7.06 -12.12 -5.01
N PRO A 167 -7.25 -13.45 -4.92
CA PRO A 167 -8.54 -14.10 -5.19
C PRO A 167 -9.66 -13.61 -4.28
N GLN A 168 -9.36 -13.36 -2.99
CA GLN A 168 -10.32 -12.91 -1.98
C GLN A 168 -10.76 -11.45 -2.13
N THR A 169 -10.04 -10.62 -2.90
CA THR A 169 -10.46 -9.24 -3.17
C THR A 169 -11.52 -9.24 -4.26
N LYS A 170 -12.75 -8.86 -3.92
CA LYS A 170 -13.87 -8.70 -4.86
C LYS A 170 -13.68 -7.45 -5.73
N ILE A 171 -13.44 -6.30 -5.09
CA ILE A 171 -13.32 -4.98 -5.73
C ILE A 171 -12.19 -4.16 -5.08
N VAL A 172 -11.48 -3.40 -5.92
CA VAL A 172 -10.53 -2.35 -5.55
C VAL A 172 -11.09 -1.00 -6.01
N TYR A 173 -11.52 -0.17 -5.07
CA TYR A 173 -11.84 1.23 -5.32
C TYR A 173 -10.56 2.05 -5.36
N PHE A 174 -10.37 2.86 -6.39
CA PHE A 174 -9.14 3.59 -6.66
C PHE A 174 -9.40 5.09 -6.80
N GLY A 175 -9.05 5.85 -5.77
CA GLY A 175 -9.06 7.31 -5.75
C GLY A 175 -7.72 7.90 -6.18
N GLY A 176 -7.30 7.64 -7.42
CA GLY A 176 -6.10 8.23 -8.02
C GLY A 176 -6.31 8.67 -9.47
N GLY A 177 -7.56 8.84 -9.89
CA GLY A 177 -7.97 9.25 -11.25
C GLY A 177 -7.53 10.64 -11.69
N HIS A 178 -6.87 11.40 -10.82
CA HIS A 178 -6.40 12.77 -11.09
C HIS A 178 -5.01 12.81 -11.78
N ASP A 179 -4.25 11.71 -11.75
CA ASP A 179 -2.87 11.64 -12.24
C ASP A 179 -2.68 10.58 -13.35
N SER A 180 -2.14 11.02 -14.49
CA SER A 180 -1.71 10.15 -15.60
C SER A 180 -0.58 9.19 -15.21
N GLY A 181 0.19 9.47 -14.16
CA GLY A 181 1.23 8.59 -13.62
C GLY A 181 0.74 7.22 -13.13
N TYR A 182 -0.58 7.02 -13.00
CA TYR A 182 -1.20 5.71 -12.76
C TYR A 182 -1.60 4.95 -14.03
N ALA A 183 -1.64 5.59 -15.21
CA ALA A 183 -2.16 4.99 -16.46
C ALA A 183 -1.50 3.65 -16.77
N GLY A 184 -0.16 3.59 -16.82
CA GLY A 184 0.58 2.36 -17.12
C GLY A 184 0.41 1.24 -16.08
N ALA A 185 0.11 1.59 -14.82
CA ALA A 185 -0.22 0.60 -13.79
C ALA A 185 -1.64 0.04 -13.99
N LEU A 186 -2.59 0.88 -14.39
CA LEU A 186 -3.98 0.48 -14.66
C LEU A 186 -4.12 -0.32 -15.96
N SER A 187 -3.48 0.10 -17.06
CA SER A 187 -3.49 -0.63 -18.34
C SER A 187 -3.01 -2.08 -18.21
N ARG A 188 -2.14 -2.38 -17.22
CA ARG A 188 -1.74 -3.75 -16.90
C ARG A 188 -2.93 -4.63 -16.50
N TYR A 189 -3.88 -4.12 -15.71
CA TYR A 189 -5.02 -4.90 -15.22
C TYR A 189 -6.06 -5.11 -16.31
N GLN A 190 -6.28 -4.13 -17.19
CA GLN A 190 -7.04 -4.31 -18.43
C GLN A 190 -6.44 -5.43 -19.30
N ASN A 191 -5.13 -5.43 -19.51
CA ASN A 191 -4.44 -6.49 -20.28
C ASN A 191 -4.51 -7.88 -19.62
N LEU A 192 -4.95 -7.98 -18.36
CA LEU A 192 -5.14 -9.22 -17.62
C LEU A 192 -6.62 -9.64 -17.51
N GLY A 193 -7.57 -8.88 -18.07
CA GLY A 193 -9.00 -9.13 -17.92
C GLY A 193 -9.51 -8.87 -16.48
N LEU A 194 -8.91 -7.90 -15.79
CA LEU A 194 -9.20 -7.55 -14.39
C LEU A 194 -9.81 -6.15 -14.24
N GLU A 195 -10.30 -5.56 -15.33
CA GLU A 195 -10.98 -4.25 -15.34
C GLU A 195 -12.21 -4.21 -14.41
N ASP A 196 -13.03 -5.26 -14.40
CA ASP A 196 -14.21 -5.36 -13.53
C ASP A 196 -13.89 -5.38 -12.03
N LYS A 197 -12.64 -5.72 -11.66
CA LYS A 197 -12.18 -5.64 -10.27
C LYS A 197 -11.83 -4.21 -9.82
N ILE A 198 -11.65 -3.25 -10.72
CA ILE A 198 -11.18 -1.90 -10.37
C ILE A 198 -12.26 -0.85 -10.68
N VAL A 199 -12.55 -0.02 -9.69
CA VAL A 199 -13.51 1.09 -9.81
C VAL A 199 -12.79 2.39 -9.52
N ILE A 200 -12.70 3.29 -10.51
CA ILE A 200 -12.07 4.59 -10.33
C ILE A 200 -13.06 5.52 -9.61
N LEU A 201 -12.70 6.00 -8.43
CA LEU A 201 -13.46 7.05 -7.76
C LEU A 201 -13.15 8.37 -8.46
N LYS A 202 -14.16 9.18 -8.74
CA LYS A 202 -14.00 10.56 -9.21
C LYS A 202 -13.59 11.46 -8.03
N GLY A 203 -12.57 12.28 -8.24
CA GLY A 203 -12.09 13.26 -7.26
C GLY A 203 -12.52 14.66 -7.69
N TYR A 204 -11.80 15.22 -8.66
CA TYR A 204 -12.19 16.43 -9.38
C TYR A 204 -13.24 16.15 -10.46
N ASP A 205 -13.82 17.21 -11.03
CA ASP A 205 -14.75 17.11 -12.17
C ASP A 205 -14.15 16.40 -13.39
N ALA A 206 -12.82 16.44 -13.51
CA ALA A 206 -12.06 15.81 -14.57
C ALA A 206 -11.13 14.68 -14.07
N ILE A 207 -11.36 13.47 -14.59
CA ILE A 207 -10.34 12.40 -14.59
C ILE A 207 -9.26 12.72 -15.63
N ALA A 208 -8.01 12.34 -15.36
CA ALA A 208 -6.86 12.50 -16.25
C ALA A 208 -7.11 11.82 -17.61
N TYR A 209 -6.67 12.47 -18.70
CA TYR A 209 -7.00 12.06 -20.07
C TYR A 209 -6.65 10.59 -20.35
N ASP A 210 -5.45 10.15 -19.97
CA ASP A 210 -4.97 8.80 -20.23
C ASP A 210 -5.77 7.72 -19.48
N LEU A 211 -6.38 8.07 -18.33
CA LEU A 211 -7.20 7.16 -17.54
C LEU A 211 -8.63 7.05 -18.09
N ARG A 212 -9.17 8.10 -18.74
CA ARG A 212 -10.49 8.06 -19.39
C ARG A 212 -10.54 7.11 -20.59
N ASN A 213 -9.39 6.86 -21.22
CA ASN A 213 -9.28 5.97 -22.37
C ASN A 213 -9.22 4.48 -21.97
N LEU A 214 -9.20 4.18 -20.66
CA LEU A 214 -9.18 2.83 -20.13
C LEU A 214 -10.61 2.40 -19.72
N PRO A 215 -11.00 1.12 -19.90
CA PRO A 215 -12.38 0.65 -19.74
C PRO A 215 -12.79 0.41 -18.28
N PHE A 216 -12.29 1.20 -17.34
CA PHE A 216 -12.64 1.06 -15.92
C PHE A 216 -13.97 1.76 -15.60
N ARG A 217 -14.75 1.15 -14.72
CA ARG A 217 -15.96 1.78 -14.19
C ARG A 217 -15.58 2.98 -13.33
N ILE A 218 -16.26 4.11 -13.57
CA ILE A 218 -16.10 5.34 -12.78
C ILE A 218 -17.28 5.45 -11.81
N MET A 219 -16.99 5.86 -10.58
CA MET A 219 -17.99 6.18 -9.54
C MET A 219 -17.75 7.60 -9.04
N ASP A 220 -18.81 8.40 -8.97
CA ASP A 220 -18.79 9.68 -8.27
C ASP A 220 -19.36 9.54 -6.85
N ILE A 221 -18.80 10.28 -5.90
CA ILE A 221 -19.32 10.39 -4.53
C ILE A 221 -19.53 11.88 -4.24
N GLU A 222 -20.75 12.33 -4.55
CA GLU A 222 -21.13 13.74 -4.52
C GLU A 222 -20.80 14.40 -3.18
N GLY A 223 -20.02 15.48 -3.24
CA GLY A 223 -19.68 16.29 -2.06
C GLY A 223 -18.78 15.60 -1.03
N LEU A 224 -18.08 14.51 -1.38
CA LEU A 224 -16.99 13.94 -0.57
C LEU A 224 -15.65 14.61 -0.88
N PHE A 225 -15.35 14.85 -2.16
CA PHE A 225 -14.12 15.48 -2.64
C PHE A 225 -14.40 16.86 -3.26
N MET A 226 -13.37 17.69 -3.37
CA MET A 226 -13.41 18.96 -4.10
C MET A 226 -13.46 18.71 -5.61
N SER A 227 -14.43 19.34 -6.30
CA SER A 227 -14.52 19.34 -7.77
C SER A 227 -13.36 20.08 -8.46
N GLU A 228 -12.81 21.10 -7.82
CA GLU A 228 -11.73 21.96 -8.34
C GLU A 228 -10.41 21.72 -7.62
N LYS A 229 -9.29 21.83 -8.36
CA LYS A 229 -7.94 21.67 -7.80
C LYS A 229 -7.53 22.90 -6.99
N VAL A 230 -6.86 22.69 -5.87
CA VAL A 230 -6.31 23.78 -5.05
C VAL A 230 -5.18 24.48 -5.80
N GLU A 231 -5.44 25.68 -6.33
CA GLU A 231 -4.43 26.54 -6.94
C GLU A 231 -3.70 27.37 -5.87
N LEU A 232 -2.38 27.25 -5.79
CA LEU A 232 -1.55 28.03 -4.85
C LEU A 232 -0.93 29.27 -5.51
N ASP A 233 -0.83 29.29 -6.84
CA ASP A 233 0.06 30.21 -7.55
C ASP A 233 -0.57 31.59 -7.81
N ALA A 234 -1.90 31.72 -7.77
CA ALA A 234 -2.63 32.94 -8.12
C ALA A 234 -2.49 34.11 -7.11
N GLN A 235 -1.87 33.91 -5.94
CA GLN A 235 -1.82 34.92 -4.87
C GLN A 235 -0.43 35.53 -4.61
N LEU A 236 0.65 35.05 -5.25
CA LEU A 236 1.99 35.63 -5.08
C LEU A 236 2.24 36.88 -5.97
N ASP A 237 1.64 36.96 -7.15
CA ASP A 237 1.86 38.08 -8.08
C ASP A 237 1.17 39.39 -7.68
N ASN A 238 0.04 39.31 -6.96
CA ASN A 238 -0.74 40.50 -6.56
C ASN A 238 -0.05 41.35 -5.47
N GLN A 239 0.92 40.82 -4.72
CA GLN A 239 1.73 41.61 -3.78
C GLN A 239 3.01 42.18 -4.40
N ALA A 240 3.45 41.66 -5.55
CA ALA A 240 4.66 42.15 -6.23
C ALA A 240 4.41 43.47 -7.00
N GLN A 241 3.19 43.71 -7.50
CA GLN A 241 2.91 44.87 -8.38
C GLN A 241 2.74 46.23 -7.68
N VAL A 242 2.60 46.29 -6.35
CA VAL A 242 2.41 47.58 -5.64
C VAL A 242 3.75 48.30 -5.37
N SER A 243 4.87 47.59 -5.38
CA SER A 243 6.18 48.11 -4.91
C SER A 243 7.11 48.67 -6.02
N GLN A 244 6.69 48.69 -7.29
CA GLN A 244 7.50 49.19 -8.41
C GLN A 244 6.80 50.31 -9.20
N ARG A 245 6.62 51.47 -8.56
CA ARG A 245 6.27 52.74 -9.24
C ARG A 245 7.11 53.94 -8.76
N THR A 246 8.44 53.82 -8.77
CA THR A 246 9.30 55.01 -8.85
C THR A 246 10.62 54.71 -9.55
N LEU A 247 11.04 55.62 -10.45
CA LEU A 247 12.34 55.68 -11.17
C LEU A 247 12.58 54.54 -12.19
N GLY A 248 13.15 54.77 -13.38
CA GLY A 248 13.65 56.03 -13.92
C GLY A 248 14.77 55.82 -14.96
N TYR A 249 14.38 55.38 -16.17
CA TYR A 249 15.10 55.52 -17.46
C TYR A 249 16.65 55.45 -17.51
N ALA A 250 17.20 54.36 -18.05
CA ALA A 250 18.38 54.42 -18.93
C ALA A 250 18.49 53.15 -19.80
N SER A 251 18.67 53.34 -21.12
CA SER A 251 18.89 52.26 -22.09
C SER A 251 20.37 52.14 -22.48
N SER A 252 20.86 50.93 -22.70
CA SER A 252 21.97 50.64 -23.62
C SER A 252 22.07 49.16 -23.98
N ASN A 253 22.10 48.88 -25.28
CA ASN A 253 22.29 47.53 -25.84
C ASN A 253 23.74 47.06 -25.69
N ARG A 254 23.95 45.75 -25.55
CA ARG A 254 25.12 45.04 -26.10
C ARG A 254 24.81 43.57 -26.38
N THR A 255 25.57 43.02 -27.32
CA THR A 255 25.23 41.86 -28.16
C THR A 255 26.09 40.63 -27.79
N THR A 256 25.52 39.40 -27.86
CA THR A 256 26.14 38.10 -28.33
C THR A 256 27.52 37.64 -27.77
N LEU A 257 27.85 36.37 -27.49
CA LEU A 257 27.34 35.01 -27.83
C LEU A 257 27.87 34.00 -26.74
N PRO A 258 27.81 32.64 -26.86
CA PRO A 258 27.63 31.75 -25.70
C PRO A 258 28.88 30.95 -25.29
N ALA A 259 28.79 30.23 -24.16
CA ALA A 259 29.73 29.16 -23.81
C ALA A 259 29.00 27.95 -23.20
N THR A 260 29.12 26.80 -23.85
CA THR A 260 28.78 25.47 -23.33
C THR A 260 29.87 24.94 -22.41
N ALA A 261 29.53 24.40 -21.24
CA ALA A 261 30.36 23.38 -20.58
C ALA A 261 29.59 22.66 -19.45
N SER A 262 29.30 21.37 -19.64
CA SER A 262 28.93 20.45 -18.57
C SER A 262 30.19 19.97 -17.85
N TYR A 263 30.25 19.95 -16.51
CA TYR A 263 31.07 18.97 -15.77
C TYR A 263 30.41 18.60 -14.45
N ALA A 264 30.36 17.30 -14.16
CA ALA A 264 30.22 16.79 -12.81
C ALA A 264 31.63 16.56 -12.22
N LEU A 265 31.79 16.73 -10.91
CA LEU A 265 32.56 15.77 -10.12
C LEU A 265 32.22 15.83 -8.63
N ALA A 266 32.41 14.71 -7.94
CA ALA A 266 32.23 14.59 -6.51
C ALA A 266 33.43 15.14 -5.72
N ALA A 267 33.20 15.53 -4.46
CA ALA A 267 34.25 15.71 -3.47
C ALA A 267 33.78 15.22 -2.09
N THR A 268 34.26 14.05 -1.69
CA THR A 268 34.24 13.56 -0.30
C THR A 268 35.26 14.33 0.54
N LEU A 269 34.97 14.57 1.82
CA LEU A 269 35.84 14.86 2.99
C LEU A 269 34.94 15.56 4.03
N GLY A 270 35.03 15.43 5.34
CA GLY A 270 35.92 14.72 6.26
C GLY A 270 35.71 15.34 7.65
N VAL A 271 35.28 14.58 8.66
CA VAL A 271 34.76 15.14 9.93
C VAL A 271 35.79 15.03 11.08
N PRO A 272 36.12 16.11 11.80
CA PRO A 272 36.89 16.04 13.04
C PRO A 272 36.00 15.92 14.29
N PHE A 273 36.49 15.18 15.30
CA PHE A 273 35.86 15.04 16.62
C PHE A 273 36.27 16.16 17.59
N ALA A 274 35.38 16.50 18.54
CA ALA A 274 35.72 17.20 19.79
C ALA A 274 34.83 16.70 20.95
N VAL A 275 35.33 16.71 22.19
CA VAL A 275 34.74 16.01 23.36
C VAL A 275 34.90 16.81 24.67
N LYS A 276 33.96 16.63 25.63
CA LYS A 276 33.90 17.08 27.06
C LYS A 276 33.05 18.35 27.31
N SER A 277 32.29 18.51 28.42
CA SER A 277 31.88 17.58 29.52
C SER A 277 30.83 18.18 30.50
N ARG A 278 29.79 17.39 30.88
CA ARG A 278 29.22 17.10 32.24
C ARG A 278 28.94 18.24 33.28
N SER A 279 27.98 18.19 34.22
CA SER A 279 27.05 17.15 34.77
C SER A 279 25.68 17.83 35.13
N PRO A 280 24.89 17.60 36.24
CA PRO A 280 24.82 16.54 37.29
C PRO A 280 23.41 15.96 37.64
N SER A 281 23.42 14.76 38.25
CA SER A 281 22.50 14.21 39.30
C SER A 281 20.97 13.99 39.07
N PRO A 282 20.29 13.06 39.80
CA PRO A 282 20.76 12.22 40.92
C PRO A 282 20.75 10.69 40.66
N SER A 283 20.98 9.90 41.72
CA SER A 283 21.67 8.60 41.70
C SER A 283 20.81 7.35 41.91
N HIS A 284 21.15 6.27 41.20
CA HIS A 284 20.77 4.89 41.56
C HIS A 284 21.93 3.91 41.31
N VAL A 285 22.26 3.12 42.34
CA VAL A 285 23.40 2.20 42.38
C VAL A 285 23.18 1.03 41.41
N ARG A 286 24.14 0.77 40.51
CA ARG A 286 24.16 -0.43 39.64
C ARG A 286 25.15 -1.46 40.20
N HIS A 287 24.67 -2.66 40.51
CA HIS A 287 25.54 -3.85 40.53
C HIS A 287 25.82 -4.29 39.09
N THR A 288 27.10 -4.38 38.71
CA THR A 288 27.54 -4.93 37.42
C THR A 288 27.89 -6.41 37.58
N SER A 289 27.27 -7.27 36.77
CA SER A 289 27.65 -8.69 36.68
C SER A 289 28.88 -8.84 35.78
N ARG A 290 29.78 -9.78 36.12
CA ARG A 290 31.14 -9.87 35.56
C ARG A 290 31.22 -10.28 34.07
N ASP A 291 30.12 -10.76 33.47
CA ASP A 291 30.11 -11.38 32.13
C ASP A 291 29.80 -10.42 30.96
N ALA A 292 29.89 -9.11 31.17
CA ALA A 292 29.62 -8.12 30.12
C ALA A 292 30.87 -7.83 29.26
N GLY A 293 30.83 -8.19 27.97
CA GLY A 293 31.86 -7.81 27.00
C GLY A 293 31.86 -6.31 26.70
N LYS A 294 32.95 -5.81 26.08
CA LYS A 294 33.04 -4.41 25.59
C LYS A 294 31.91 -4.16 24.58
N GLY A 295 30.91 -3.38 25.00
CA GLY A 295 29.67 -3.12 24.25
C GLY A 295 28.39 -3.35 25.07
N GLY A 296 28.46 -4.10 26.17
CA GLY A 296 27.34 -4.29 27.10
C GLY A 296 26.27 -5.29 26.67
N GLN A 297 26.34 -5.82 25.45
CA GLN A 297 25.58 -7.00 25.02
C GLN A 297 26.18 -8.27 25.64
N ARG A 298 25.31 -9.21 26.02
CA ARG A 298 25.69 -10.52 26.58
C ARG A 298 25.60 -11.58 25.47
N ARG A 299 26.56 -12.50 25.40
CA ARG A 299 26.55 -13.57 24.38
C ARG A 299 25.48 -14.63 24.74
N ILE A 300 24.76 -15.09 23.71
CA ILE A 300 23.86 -16.25 23.79
C ILE A 300 24.68 -17.49 23.42
N ASP A 301 24.53 -18.58 24.17
CA ASP A 301 25.14 -19.86 23.80
C ASP A 301 24.36 -20.51 22.65
N ILE A 302 24.95 -20.57 21.45
CA ILE A 302 24.31 -21.07 20.24
C ILE A 302 24.02 -22.59 20.32
N LEU A 303 24.74 -23.32 21.19
CA LEU A 303 24.58 -24.77 21.35
C LEU A 303 23.46 -25.15 22.34
N ARG A 304 22.74 -24.16 22.92
CA ARG A 304 21.74 -24.41 23.95
C ARG A 304 20.38 -23.78 23.59
N PRO A 305 19.26 -24.53 23.64
CA PRO A 305 17.93 -23.99 23.34
C PRO A 305 17.60 -22.75 24.18
N LEU A 306 16.97 -21.74 23.57
CA LEU A 306 16.68 -20.43 24.17
C LEU A 306 16.03 -20.51 25.57
N HIS A 307 15.13 -21.47 25.78
CA HIS A 307 14.43 -21.69 27.05
C HIS A 307 15.28 -22.34 28.16
N LYS A 308 16.48 -22.85 27.86
CA LYS A 308 17.42 -23.47 28.81
C LYS A 308 18.64 -22.59 29.11
N GLN A 309 18.65 -21.36 28.60
CA GLN A 309 19.73 -20.39 28.85
C GLN A 309 19.71 -19.93 30.32
N THR A 310 20.87 -19.59 30.87
CA THR A 310 21.04 -19.18 32.27
C THR A 310 21.65 -17.78 32.35
N PRO A 311 20.92 -16.76 32.85
CA PRO A 311 19.49 -16.77 33.22
C PRO A 311 18.58 -16.91 31.99
N SER A 312 17.30 -17.24 32.24
CA SER A 312 16.27 -17.36 31.20
C SER A 312 16.13 -16.05 30.40
N ILE A 313 16.03 -16.18 29.07
CA ILE A 313 16.01 -15.02 28.17
C ILE A 313 14.68 -14.25 28.31
N CYS A 314 14.75 -13.09 28.93
CA CYS A 314 13.84 -11.96 28.66
C CYS A 314 14.50 -11.06 27.60
N ASN A 315 13.73 -10.43 26.70
CA ASN A 315 14.30 -9.50 25.68
C ASN A 315 15.19 -8.41 26.31
N TYR A 316 14.84 -7.98 27.52
CA TYR A 316 15.60 -6.98 28.28
C TYR A 316 17.00 -7.47 28.72
N TYR A 317 17.22 -8.77 28.91
CA TYR A 317 18.52 -9.33 29.36
C TYR A 317 19.59 -9.31 28.26
N VAL A 318 19.17 -9.51 27.00
CA VAL A 318 20.08 -9.54 25.84
C VAL A 318 20.43 -8.12 25.38
N LEU A 319 19.46 -7.19 25.47
CA LEU A 319 19.57 -5.83 24.95
C LEU A 319 20.03 -4.77 25.98
N SER A 320 20.10 -5.13 27.28
CA SER A 320 20.45 -4.18 28.34
C SER A 320 21.64 -4.62 29.20
N SER A 321 22.52 -3.66 29.49
CA SER A 321 23.57 -3.82 30.50
C SER A 321 23.02 -3.84 31.95
N ARG A 322 21.73 -3.56 32.15
CA ARG A 322 21.03 -3.73 33.44
C ARG A 322 20.37 -5.11 33.47
N GLY A 323 20.68 -5.93 34.47
CA GLY A 323 20.09 -7.27 34.63
C GLY A 323 18.57 -7.25 34.75
N CYS A 324 17.91 -8.32 34.28
CA CYS A 324 16.46 -8.45 34.27
C CYS A 324 15.94 -8.63 35.72
N ARG A 325 15.28 -7.60 36.27
CA ARG A 325 14.51 -7.73 37.51
C ARG A 325 13.10 -8.21 37.14
N ASN A 326 12.87 -9.52 37.19
CA ASN A 326 11.56 -10.09 37.50
C ASN A 326 11.71 -11.56 37.89
N VAL A 327 11.86 -11.78 39.20
CA VAL A 327 11.60 -13.08 39.84
C VAL A 327 10.11 -13.06 40.21
N ARG A 328 9.36 -14.08 39.76
CA ARG A 328 7.93 -14.34 40.06
C ARG A 328 6.91 -13.33 39.53
N ALA A 329 6.40 -13.60 38.34
CA ALA A 329 4.97 -13.47 38.02
C ALA A 329 4.64 -14.41 36.85
N ALA A 330 3.95 -15.52 37.14
CA ALA A 330 3.39 -16.39 36.12
C ALA A 330 1.86 -16.38 36.29
N PRO A 331 1.10 -16.07 35.22
CA PRO A 331 -0.28 -16.50 35.09
C PRO A 331 -0.32 -17.82 34.31
N GLN A 332 -1.07 -18.78 34.83
CA GLN A 332 -1.48 -19.97 34.09
C GLN A 332 -2.41 -19.55 32.96
N TYR A 333 -2.22 -20.07 31.73
CA TYR A 333 -3.29 -20.50 30.80
C TYR A 333 -2.67 -21.06 29.51
N MET A 334 -2.22 -22.31 29.58
CA MET A 334 -2.17 -23.24 28.45
C MET A 334 -2.07 -24.66 29.02
N ARG A 335 -3.23 -25.30 29.16
CA ARG A 335 -3.35 -26.76 29.08
C ARG A 335 -4.17 -27.02 27.82
N LEU A 336 -3.56 -27.79 26.91
CA LEU A 336 -4.29 -28.74 26.07
C LEU A 336 -4.61 -29.97 26.94
#